data_AF-A0ABC9BA14-F1
#
_entry.id   AF-A0ABC9BA14-F1
#
_cell.length_a   1.000
_cell.length_b   1.000
_cell.length_c   1.000
_cell.angle_alpha   90.00
_cell.angle_beta   90.00
_cell.angle_gamma   90.00
#
_symmetry.space_group_name_H-M   'P 1'
#
loop_
_entity.id
_entity.type
_entity.pdbx_description
1 polymer ?
#
loop_
_entity_poly.entity_id
_entity_poly.type
_entity_poly.pdbx_seq_one_letter_code
_entity_poly.pdbx_strand_id
1 'polypeptide(L)'
;MKTIALVLLAAAVAATAAFVSLDARRGDDGVAVLEIRGDDARLELIPVDVDGGAAGPESVAFDGDGGGPYTGVSDGRVLRWLPAERRWVDHSSSCASEISRPVTKSMEEARVV
;
A
#
# COMPACT_ATOMS: atom_id res chain seq x y z
N MET A 1 45.92 -32.42 24.00
CA MET A 1 44.54 -32.98 23.97
C MET A 1 43.49 -31.94 24.40
N LYS A 2 43.61 -31.30 25.58
CA LYS A 2 42.65 -30.28 26.07
C LYS A 2 42.53 -29.03 25.19
N THR A 3 43.65 -28.52 24.66
CA THR A 3 43.68 -27.35 23.76
C THR A 3 43.03 -27.64 22.41
N ILE A 4 43.28 -28.82 21.84
CA ILE A 4 42.65 -29.28 20.58
C ILE A 4 41.13 -29.39 20.78
N ALA A 5 40.66 -29.96 21.89
CA ALA A 5 39.24 -30.04 22.21
C ALA A 5 38.58 -28.65 22.35
N LEU A 6 39.26 -27.69 22.97
CA LEU A 6 38.79 -26.30 23.10
C LEU A 6 38.70 -25.59 21.73
N VAL A 7 39.69 -25.80 20.86
CA VAL A 7 39.69 -25.22 19.50
C VAL A 7 38.57 -25.81 18.64
N LEU A 8 38.31 -27.11 18.74
CA LEU A 8 37.20 -27.75 18.03
C LEU A 8 35.83 -27.27 18.52
N LEU A 9 35.67 -27.07 19.84
CA LEU A 9 34.44 -26.52 20.40
C LEU A 9 34.21 -25.08 19.93
N ALA A 10 35.25 -24.23 19.97
CA ALA A 10 35.16 -22.86 19.49
C ALA A 10 34.81 -22.79 17.99
N ALA A 11 35.40 -23.66 17.17
CA ALA A 11 35.08 -23.76 15.75
C ALA A 11 33.63 -24.20 15.50
N ALA A 12 33.12 -25.17 16.27
CA ALA A 12 31.73 -25.61 16.18
C ALA A 12 30.76 -24.48 16.53
N VAL A 13 31.00 -23.75 17.63
CA VAL A 13 30.18 -22.59 18.03
C VAL A 13 30.17 -21.52 16.94
N ALA A 14 31.34 -21.18 16.38
CA ALA A 14 31.45 -20.21 15.30
C ALA A 14 30.70 -20.64 14.04
N ALA A 15 30.75 -21.93 13.67
CA ALA A 15 30.02 -22.47 12.53
C ALA A 15 28.49 -22.38 12.73
N THR A 16 27.97 -22.72 13.91
CA THR A 16 26.55 -22.53 14.23
C THR A 16 26.13 -21.06 14.19
N ALA A 17 26.93 -20.15 14.75
CA ALA A 17 26.63 -18.72 14.70
C ALA A 17 26.63 -18.18 13.26
N ALA A 18 27.56 -18.66 12.42
CA ALA A 18 27.60 -18.32 11.00
C ALA A 18 26.40 -18.86 10.24
N PHE A 19 25.95 -20.09 10.52
CA PHE A 19 24.74 -20.66 9.93
C PHE A 19 23.48 -19.90 10.34
N VAL A 20 23.32 -19.57 11.62
CA VAL A 20 22.20 -18.75 12.11
C VAL A 20 22.24 -17.34 11.52
N SER A 21 23.43 -16.74 11.39
CA SER A 21 23.57 -15.43 10.75
C SER A 21 23.31 -15.49 9.24
N LEU A 22 23.69 -16.58 8.56
CA LEU A 22 23.39 -16.78 7.15
C LEU A 22 21.89 -17.00 6.92
N ASP A 23 21.22 -17.70 7.83
CA ASP A 23 19.77 -17.88 7.82
C ASP A 23 19.03 -16.56 8.10
N ALA A 24 19.50 -15.77 9.07
CA ALA A 24 18.98 -14.44 9.35
C ALA A 24 19.23 -13.44 8.21
N ARG A 25 20.34 -13.56 7.47
CA ARG A 25 20.61 -12.81 6.23
C ARG A 25 19.87 -13.35 5.01
N ARG A 26 19.40 -14.59 5.08
CA ARG A 26 18.40 -15.16 4.16
C ARG A 26 16.98 -14.80 4.55
N GLY A 27 16.81 -14.08 5.65
CA GLY A 27 15.59 -13.36 5.98
C GLY A 27 15.30 -12.41 4.84
N ASP A 28 14.53 -12.93 3.89
CA ASP A 28 13.54 -12.28 3.05
C ASP A 28 13.88 -10.81 2.83
N ASP A 29 14.35 -10.48 1.62
CA ASP A 29 14.45 -9.10 1.11
C ASP A 29 13.02 -8.53 0.96
N GLY A 30 12.31 -8.50 2.08
CA GLY A 30 10.88 -8.50 2.31
C GLY A 30 10.25 -7.16 1.96
N VAL A 31 10.47 -6.72 0.74
CA VAL A 31 9.35 -6.24 -0.04
C VAL A 31 8.47 -7.47 -0.22
N ALA A 32 7.56 -7.68 0.73
CA ALA A 32 6.37 -8.45 0.46
C ALA A 32 5.71 -7.71 -0.71
N VAL A 33 6.01 -8.13 -1.94
CA VAL A 33 5.18 -7.84 -3.08
C VAL A 33 3.91 -8.57 -2.76
N LEU A 34 3.01 -7.87 -2.07
CA LEU A 34 1.63 -8.24 -1.92
C LEU A 34 1.10 -8.29 -3.35
N GLU A 35 1.25 -9.44 -3.99
CA GLU A 35 0.45 -9.75 -5.15
C GLU A 35 -0.98 -9.64 -4.67
N ILE A 36 -1.70 -8.63 -5.19
CA ILE A 36 -3.14 -8.56 -5.05
C ILE A 36 -3.63 -9.80 -5.78
N ARG A 37 -3.74 -10.91 -5.05
CA ARG A 37 -4.15 -12.21 -5.54
C ARG A 37 -5.60 -12.07 -5.97
N GLY A 38 -5.77 -11.65 -7.22
CA GLY A 38 -7.03 -11.63 -7.93
C GLY A 38 -7.31 -13.03 -8.42
N ASP A 39 -7.66 -13.92 -7.49
CA ASP A 39 -8.42 -15.13 -7.85
C ASP A 39 -9.79 -14.60 -8.29
N ASP A 40 -9.93 -14.28 -9.58
CA ASP A 40 -11.17 -13.94 -10.28
C ASP A 40 -11.97 -12.74 -9.70
N ALA A 41 -11.42 -12.05 -8.70
CA ALA A 41 -11.99 -10.87 -8.08
C ALA A 41 -11.84 -9.68 -9.03
N ARG A 42 -12.98 -9.19 -9.53
CA ARG A 42 -13.09 -7.94 -10.29
C ARG A 42 -12.61 -6.79 -9.41
N LEU A 43 -11.34 -6.43 -9.53
CA LEU A 43 -10.75 -5.28 -8.83
C LEU A 43 -11.34 -4.01 -9.45
N GLU A 44 -12.06 -3.23 -8.65
CA GLU A 44 -12.54 -1.91 -9.04
C GLU A 44 -11.41 -0.90 -8.79
N LEU A 45 -10.82 -0.39 -9.87
CA LEU A 45 -9.85 0.69 -9.80
C LEU A 45 -10.61 2.00 -9.62
N ILE A 46 -10.25 2.77 -8.60
CA ILE A 46 -10.66 4.18 -8.54
C ILE A 46 -9.75 4.95 -9.49
N PRO A 47 -10.30 5.72 -10.45
CA PRO A 47 -9.51 6.61 -11.27
C PRO A 47 -8.93 7.70 -10.39
N VAL A 48 -7.63 7.59 -10.14
CA VAL A 48 -6.80 8.63 -9.53
C VAL A 48 -6.16 9.47 -10.66
N ASP A 49 -5.97 8.88 -11.84
CA ASP A 49 -5.03 9.42 -12.84
C ASP A 49 -5.66 9.85 -14.17
N VAL A 50 -6.99 9.80 -14.35
CA VAL A 50 -7.56 9.87 -15.71
C VAL A 50 -7.89 11.30 -16.19
N ASP A 51 -8.28 12.23 -15.30
CA ASP A 51 -8.56 13.63 -15.68
C ASP A 51 -8.25 14.66 -14.55
N GLY A 52 -7.70 14.23 -13.41
CA GLY A 52 -7.67 15.01 -12.16
C GLY A 52 -6.30 15.16 -11.47
N GLY A 53 -5.22 14.59 -12.02
CA GLY A 53 -3.85 14.82 -11.53
C GLY A 53 -3.57 14.35 -10.11
N ALA A 54 -4.41 13.47 -9.54
CA ALA A 54 -4.11 12.85 -8.27
C ALA A 54 -3.03 11.78 -8.49
N ALA A 55 -2.13 11.61 -7.52
CA ALA A 55 -1.18 10.52 -7.45
C ALA A 55 -1.51 9.67 -6.22
N GLY A 56 -1.06 8.42 -6.26
CA GLY A 56 -1.51 7.29 -5.45
C GLY A 56 -1.39 7.43 -3.93
N PRO A 57 -1.65 6.33 -3.20
CA PRO A 57 -1.68 6.35 -1.73
C PRO A 57 -0.32 6.73 -1.14
N GLU A 58 -0.17 7.95 -0.63
CA GLU A 58 1.08 8.43 -0.01
C GLU A 58 1.26 7.91 1.42
N SER A 59 0.17 7.46 2.05
CA SER A 59 0.15 6.97 3.43
C SER A 59 -0.99 5.97 3.67
N VAL A 60 -0.89 5.16 4.73
CA VAL A 60 -1.97 4.27 5.17
C VAL A 60 -2.22 4.41 6.68
N ALA A 61 -3.48 4.41 7.10
CA ALA A 61 -3.88 4.48 8.50
C ALA A 61 -5.00 3.49 8.82
N PHE A 62 -5.14 3.16 10.11
CA PHE A 62 -6.19 2.32 10.66
C PHE A 62 -6.83 3.06 11.84
N ASP A 63 -8.13 2.88 12.03
CA ASP A 63 -8.80 3.46 13.19
C ASP A 63 -8.65 2.57 14.44
N GLY A 64 -9.02 3.10 15.61
CA GLY A 64 -8.88 2.40 16.89
C GLY A 64 -9.80 1.18 17.04
N ASP A 65 -10.83 1.06 16.19
CA ASP A 65 -11.77 -0.06 16.17
C ASP A 65 -11.32 -1.16 15.18
N GLY A 66 -10.15 -1.01 14.57
CA GLY A 66 -9.62 -1.95 13.57
C GLY A 66 -10.23 -1.78 12.17
N GLY A 67 -10.94 -0.68 11.92
CA GLY A 67 -11.40 -0.27 10.62
C GLY A 67 -10.30 0.36 9.76
N GLY A 68 -10.63 0.54 8.47
CA GLY A 68 -9.66 0.87 7.42
C GLY A 68 -9.24 -0.37 6.62
N PRO A 69 -8.11 -0.32 5.89
CA PRO A 69 -7.18 0.80 5.78
C PRO A 69 -7.80 2.07 5.17
N TYR A 70 -7.28 3.23 5.58
CA TYR A 70 -7.54 4.54 4.99
C TYR A 70 -6.27 5.03 4.28
N THR A 71 -6.42 5.78 3.19
CA THR A 71 -5.28 6.35 2.47
C THR A 71 -5.60 7.72 1.89
N GLY A 72 -4.61 8.62 1.90
CA GLY A 72 -4.70 9.92 1.23
C GLY A 72 -4.21 9.84 -0.20
N VAL A 73 -4.85 10.59 -1.09
CA VAL A 73 -4.42 10.83 -2.48
C VAL A 73 -4.14 12.31 -2.68
N SER A 74 -3.29 12.66 -3.66
CA SER A 74 -2.79 14.05 -3.79
C SER A 74 -3.84 15.09 -4.19
N ASP A 75 -5.06 14.68 -4.59
CA ASP A 75 -6.21 15.59 -4.77
C ASP A 75 -6.92 15.99 -3.45
N GLY A 76 -6.38 15.53 -2.31
CA GLY A 76 -6.88 15.89 -0.98
C GLY A 76 -8.04 15.01 -0.50
N ARG A 77 -8.43 13.97 -1.25
CA ARG A 77 -9.35 12.94 -0.75
C ARG A 77 -8.65 11.96 0.18
N VAL A 78 -9.42 11.44 1.13
CA VAL A 78 -9.10 10.26 1.93
C VAL A 78 -10.02 9.15 1.47
N LEU A 79 -9.45 8.03 1.04
CA LEU A 79 -10.15 6.83 0.62
C LEU A 79 -10.17 5.82 1.77
N ARG A 80 -11.25 5.04 1.87
CA ARG A 80 -11.39 3.92 2.81
C ARG A 80 -11.57 2.61 2.04
N TRP A 81 -10.89 1.56 2.46
CA TRP A 81 -11.14 0.21 1.96
C TRP A 81 -12.38 -0.40 2.61
N LEU A 82 -13.29 -0.92 1.79
CA LEU A 82 -14.44 -1.71 2.23
C LEU A 82 -14.15 -3.19 2.01
N PRO A 83 -13.85 -3.97 3.07
CA PRO A 83 -13.41 -5.36 2.91
C PRO A 83 -14.50 -6.27 2.33
N ALA A 84 -15.77 -6.02 2.66
CA ALA A 84 -16.89 -6.79 2.15
C ALA A 84 -17.12 -6.60 0.64
N GLU A 85 -16.85 -5.40 0.14
CA GLU A 85 -17.06 -5.03 -1.27
C GLU A 85 -15.77 -5.11 -2.09
N ARG A 86 -14.62 -5.33 -1.43
CA ARG A 86 -13.28 -5.38 -2.03
C ARG A 86 -13.00 -4.18 -2.93
N ARG A 87 -13.42 -2.99 -2.48
CA ARG A 87 -13.28 -1.73 -3.20
C ARG A 87 -12.88 -0.59 -2.27
N TRP A 88 -12.30 0.43 -2.87
CA TRP A 88 -12.09 1.73 -2.23
C TRP A 88 -13.34 2.61 -2.36
N VAL A 89 -13.54 3.51 -1.39
CA VAL A 89 -14.59 4.54 -1.45
C VAL A 89 -14.08 5.87 -0.90
N ASP A 90 -14.63 6.98 -1.39
CA ASP A 90 -14.38 8.29 -0.81
C ASP A 90 -14.90 8.33 0.64
N HIS A 91 -14.02 8.69 1.58
CA HIS A 91 -14.35 8.83 2.99
C HIS A 91 -14.48 10.29 3.41
N SER A 92 -13.51 11.11 3.00
CA SER A 92 -13.52 12.56 3.23
C SER A 92 -12.68 13.29 2.18
N SER A 93 -12.81 14.61 2.10
CA SER A 93 -11.96 15.45 1.25
C SER A 93 -11.68 16.78 1.95
N SER A 94 -10.47 17.31 1.74
CA SER A 94 -10.11 18.66 2.17
C SER A 94 -10.67 19.75 1.24
N CYS A 95 -11.17 19.38 0.06
CA CYS A 95 -11.72 20.29 -0.94
C CYS A 95 -13.26 20.22 -0.96
N ALA A 96 -13.92 21.36 -1.19
CA ALA A 96 -15.38 21.39 -1.34
C ALA A 96 -15.80 20.65 -2.63
N SER A 97 -16.82 19.79 -2.53
CA SER A 97 -17.27 18.89 -3.60
C SER A 97 -17.69 19.59 -4.92
N GLU A 98 -17.88 20.91 -4.90
CA GLU A 98 -18.26 21.70 -6.08
C GLU A 98 -17.13 21.85 -7.11
N ILE A 99 -15.86 21.66 -6.73
CA ILE A 99 -14.70 21.81 -7.64
C ILE A 99 -14.42 20.53 -8.46
N SER A 100 -15.00 19.39 -8.07
CA SER A 100 -14.82 18.10 -8.78
C SER A 100 -15.79 17.90 -9.95
N ARG A 101 -16.63 18.90 -10.28
CA ARG A 101 -17.47 18.82 -11.49
C ARG A 101 -16.57 19.01 -12.73
N PRO A 102 -16.56 18.09 -13.71
CA PRO A 102 -15.88 18.33 -14.96
C PRO A 102 -16.46 19.61 -15.58
N VAL A 103 -15.58 20.52 -15.99
CA VAL A 103 -15.93 21.80 -16.63
C VAL A 103 -16.41 21.58 -18.07
N THR A 104 -17.19 20.53 -18.33
CA THR A 104 -17.68 20.17 -19.66
C THR A 104 -19.20 20.24 -19.73
N LYS A 105 -19.79 21.31 -19.21
CA LYS A 105 -21.17 21.67 -19.56
C LYS A 105 -21.42 23.17 -19.43
N SER A 106 -20.73 23.98 -20.24
CA SER A 106 -21.08 25.40 -20.37
C SER A 106 -20.88 25.98 -21.77
N MET A 107 -20.61 25.18 -22.81
CA MET A 107 -20.38 25.67 -24.17
C MET A 107 -21.35 25.13 -25.23
N GLU A 108 -22.59 24.78 -24.86
CA GLU A 108 -23.65 24.50 -25.86
C GLU A 108 -24.79 25.55 -25.85
N GLU A 109 -24.91 26.40 -24.82
CA GLU A 109 -26.00 27.39 -24.72
C GLU A 109 -25.65 28.78 -25.30
N ALA A 110 -24.57 28.89 -26.09
CA ALA A 110 -24.15 30.16 -26.69
C ALA A 110 -24.37 30.24 -28.22
N ARG A 111 -25.09 29.28 -28.82
CA ARG A 111 -25.34 29.27 -30.28
C ARG A 111 -26.82 29.35 -30.69
N VAL A 112 -27.71 29.67 -29.75
CA VAL A 112 -29.12 29.92 -30.06
C VAL A 112 -29.57 31.22 -29.41
N VAL A 113 -29.03 32.34 -29.93
CA VAL A 113 -29.72 33.64 -29.93
C VAL A 113 -29.45 34.30 -31.27
#